data_AF-A0AAP3E5S1-F1
#
_entry.id   AF-A0AAP3E5S1-F1
#
_cell.length_a   1.000
_cell.length_b   1.000
_cell.length_c   1.000
_cell.angle_alpha   90.00
_cell.angle_beta   90.00
_cell.angle_gamma   90.00
#
_symmetry.space_group_name_H-M   'P 1'
#
loop_
_entity.id
_entity.type
_entity.pdbx_description
1 polymer ?
#
loop_
_entity_poly.entity_id
_entity_poly.type
_entity_poly.pdbx_seq_one_letter_code
_entity_poly.pdbx_strand_id
1 'polypeptide(L)' 'MGVLDSFGTLASAVIAAIVMLAFSILSLFVMVFIVDVAAAIGNISPADDYVILSASIIAAAAIIAGSTGFATPEEEA' A
#
# COMPACT_ATOMS: atom_id res chain seq x y z
N MET A 1 15.95 28.57 10.88
CA MET A 1 14.77 28.04 10.18
C MET A 1 13.66 29.05 10.35
N GLY A 2 13.55 29.98 9.38
CA GLY A 2 12.56 31.05 9.46
C GLY A 2 11.15 30.49 9.27
N VAL A 3 10.13 31.22 9.74
CA VAL A 3 8.72 30.82 9.65
C VAL A 3 8.31 30.41 8.22
N LEU A 4 8.87 31.07 7.19
CA LEU A 4 8.64 30.78 5.78
C LEU A 4 9.16 29.40 5.33
N ASP A 5 10.22 28.88 5.95
CA ASP A 5 10.79 27.55 5.70
C ASP A 5 9.89 26.44 6.26
N SER A 6 9.28 26.70 7.44
CA SER A 6 8.28 25.80 8.05
C SER A 6 6.99 25.73 7.22
N PHE A 7 6.53 26.85 6.65
CA PHE A 7 5.38 26.84 5.73
C PHE A 7 5.67 26.09 4.43
N GLY A 8 6.88 26.20 3.88
CA GLY A 8 7.31 25.41 2.72
C GLY A 8 7.32 23.90 3.00
N THR A 9 7.83 23.52 4.17
CA THR A 9 7.82 22.12 4.62
C THR A 9 6.41 21.59 4.86
N LEU A 10 5.50 22.41 5.38
CA LEU A 10 4.10 22.03 5.55
C LEU A 10 3.43 21.81 4.20
N ALA A 11 3.63 22.73 3.24
CA ALA A 11 3.06 22.62 1.91
C ALA A 11 3.56 21.35 1.19
N SER A 12 4.86 21.03 1.29
CA SER A 12 5.41 19.81 0.68
C SER A 12 4.87 18.53 1.34
N ALA A 13 4.73 18.51 2.66
CA ALA A 13 4.15 17.38 3.39
C ALA A 13 2.69 17.13 3.00
N VAL A 14 1.88 18.19 2.84
CA VAL A 14 0.48 18.08 2.40
C VAL A 14 0.39 17.51 0.98
N ILE A 15 1.22 18.01 0.06
CA ILE A 15 1.25 17.48 -1.31
C ILE A 15 1.66 16.00 -1.31
N ALA A 16 2.71 15.64 -0.56
CA ALA A 16 3.15 14.26 -0.43
C ALA A 16 2.04 13.35 0.15
N ALA A 17 1.34 13.80 1.18
CA ALA A 17 0.21 13.07 1.76
C ALA A 17 -0.92 12.83 0.76
N ILE A 18 -1.28 13.84 -0.05
CA ILE A 18 -2.31 13.71 -1.09
C ILE A 18 -1.88 12.70 -2.16
N VAL A 19 -0.63 12.75 -2.61
CA VAL A 19 -0.11 11.81 -3.61
C VAL A 19 -0.11 10.38 -3.04
N MET A 20 0.37 10.20 -1.81
CA MET A 20 0.36 8.90 -1.13
C MET A 20 -1.06 8.36 -0.93
N LEU A 21 -2.02 9.23 -0.62
CA LEU A 21 -3.43 8.85 -0.49
C LEU A 21 -4.00 8.36 -1.83
N ALA A 22 -3.70 9.05 -2.93
CA ALA A 22 -4.13 8.63 -4.26
C ALA A 22 -3.55 7.25 -4.62
N PHE A 23 -2.25 7.03 -4.40
CA PHE A 23 -1.61 5.72 -4.60
C PHE A 23 -2.19 4.64 -3.70
N SER A 24 -2.50 4.96 -2.44
CA SER A 24 -3.12 4.03 -1.50
C SER A 24 -4.51 3.58 -1.97
N ILE A 25 -5.34 4.51 -2.46
CA ILE A 25 -6.66 4.19 -3.01
C ILE A 25 -6.52 3.29 -4.23
N LEU A 26 -5.64 3.63 -5.17
CA LEU A 26 -5.38 2.80 -6.35
C LEU A 26 -4.87 1.39 -5.96
N SER A 27 -3.99 1.30 -4.96
CA SER A 27 -3.48 0.03 -4.45
C SER A 27 -4.58 -0.86 -3.87
N LEU A 28 -5.58 -0.29 -3.18
CA LEU A 28 -6.73 -1.04 -2.67
C LEU A 28 -7.49 -1.71 -3.81
N PHE A 29 -7.85 -0.94 -4.84
CA PHE A 29 -8.60 -1.47 -5.99
C PHE A 29 -7.85 -2.60 -6.71
N VAL A 30 -6.54 -2.43 -6.90
CA VAL A 30 -5.71 -3.47 -7.52
C VAL A 30 -5.68 -4.75 -6.67
N MET A 31 -5.57 -4.64 -5.34
CA MET A 31 -5.55 -5.83 -4.48
C MET A 31 -6.89 -6.58 -4.47
N VAL A 32 -8.02 -5.88 -4.40
CA VAL A 32 -9.36 -6.51 -4.49
C VAL A 32 -9.52 -7.20 -5.84
N PHE A 33 -9.09 -6.55 -6.94
CA PHE A 33 -9.11 -7.14 -8.27
C PHE A 33 -8.27 -8.43 -8.36
N ILE A 34 -7.06 -8.44 -7.78
CA ILE A 34 -6.20 -9.64 -7.77
C ILE A 34 -6.90 -10.81 -7.05
N VAL A 35 -7.53 -10.56 -5.91
CA VAL A 35 -8.21 -11.60 -5.13
C VAL A 35 -9.44 -12.13 -5.87
N ASP A 36 -10.23 -11.25 -6.49
CA ASP A 36 -11.41 -11.63 -7.27
C ASP A 36 -11.04 -12.52 -8.47
N VAL A 37 -10.00 -12.13 -9.23
CA VAL A 37 -9.47 -12.94 -10.33
C VAL A 37 -8.95 -14.29 -9.83
N ALA A 38 -8.26 -14.33 -8.68
CA ALA A 38 -7.77 -15.57 -8.10
C ALA A 38 -8.93 -16.52 -7.70
N ALA A 39 -10.02 -15.98 -7.14
CA ALA A 39 -11.20 -16.75 -6.80
C ALA A 39 -11.92 -17.30 -8.05
N ALA A 40 -11.99 -16.50 -9.12
CA ALA A 40 -12.56 -16.91 -10.39
C ALA A 40 -11.82 -18.10 -11.01
N ILE A 41 -10.48 -18.13 -10.92
CA ILE A 41 -9.66 -19.28 -11.37
C ILE A 41 -10.02 -20.55 -10.59
N GLY A 42 -10.31 -20.42 -9.29
CA GLY A 42 -10.73 -21.54 -8.43
C GLY A 42 -12.18 -21.97 -8.61
N ASN A 43 -12.96 -21.28 -9.45
CA ASN A 43 -14.41 -21.45 -9.59
C ASN A 43 -15.15 -21.33 -8.23
N ILE A 44 -14.66 -20.43 -7.37
CA ILE A 44 -15.23 -20.10 -6.06
C ILE A 44 -15.88 -18.72 -6.16
N SER A 45 -17.06 -18.56 -5.57
CA SER A 45 -17.73 -17.25 -5.45
C SER A 45 -17.69 -16.80 -3.98
N PRO A 46 -16.62 -16.10 -3.56
CA PRO A 46 -16.53 -15.54 -2.21
C PRO A 46 -17.50 -14.37 -2.06
N ALA A 47 -17.97 -14.13 -0.83
CA ALA A 47 -18.68 -12.90 -0.52
C ALA A 47 -17.73 -11.70 -0.60
N ASP A 48 -18.23 -10.53 -1.00
CA ASP A 48 -17.44 -9.31 -1.21
C ASP A 48 -16.61 -8.92 0.02
N ASP A 49 -17.16 -9.10 1.22
CA ASP A 49 -16.47 -8.83 2.50
C ASP A 49 -15.20 -9.68 2.66
N TYR A 50 -15.23 -10.94 2.18
CA TYR A 50 -14.07 -11.84 2.21
C TYR A 50 -13.00 -11.42 1.21
N VAL A 51 -13.38 -10.88 0.06
CA VAL A 51 -12.43 -10.39 -0.95
C VAL A 51 -11.65 -9.21 -0.38
N ILE A 52 -12.33 -8.26 0.26
CA ILE A 52 -11.71 -7.09 0.88
C ILE A 52 -10.81 -7.50 2.05
N LEU A 53 -11.29 -8.40 2.92
CA LEU A 53 -10.49 -8.91 4.04
C LEU A 53 -9.21 -9.60 3.57
N SER A 54 -9.33 -10.51 2.58
CA SER A 54 -8.19 -11.24 2.04
C SER A 54 -7.18 -10.29 1.36
N ALA A 55 -7.68 -9.31 0.59
CA ALA A 55 -6.86 -8.27 -0.03
C ALA A 55 -6.08 -7.45 1.02
N SER A 56 -6.72 -7.10 2.15
CA SER A 56 -6.07 -6.37 3.24
C SER A 56 -4.95 -7.18 3.93
N ILE A 57 -5.16 -8.49 4.11
CA ILE A 57 -4.17 -9.40 4.69
C ILE A 57 -2.98 -9.55 3.75
N ILE A 58 -3.21 -9.73 2.44
CA ILE A 58 -2.16 -9.82 1.42
C ILE A 58 -1.34 -8.53 1.38
N ALA A 59 -2.00 -7.37 1.42
CA ALA A 59 -1.33 -6.08 1.47
C ALA A 59 -0.43 -5.95 2.71
N ALA A 60 -0.91 -6.33 3.89
CA ALA A 60 -0.11 -6.32 5.12
C ALA A 60 1.11 -7.25 5.01
N ALA A 61 0.94 -8.46 4.49
CA ALA A 61 2.02 -9.42 4.29
C ALA A 61 3.07 -8.90 3.28
N ALA A 62 2.63 -8.27 2.18
CA ALA A 62 3.51 -7.67 1.18
C ALA A 62 4.33 -6.51 1.75
N ILE A 63 3.74 -5.66 2.59
CA ILE A 63 4.45 -4.58 3.30
C ILE A 63 5.54 -5.16 4.21
N ILE A 64 5.20 -6.18 5.01
CA ILE A 64 6.15 -6.85 5.90
C ILE A 64 7.29 -7.47 5.08
N ALA A 65 6.97 -8.24 4.03
CA ALA A 65 7.98 -8.86 3.16
C ALA A 65 8.89 -7.82 2.51
N GLY A 66 8.33 -6.74 1.94
CA GLY A 66 9.10 -5.66 1.32
C GLY A 66 9.98 -4.90 2.31
N SER A 67 9.54 -4.74 3.56
CA SER A 67 10.33 -4.05 4.60
C SER A 67 11.59 -4.82 5.00
N THR A 68 11.56 -6.16 4.96
CA THR A 68 12.73 -6.98 5.33
C THR A 68 13.88 -6.85 4.34
N GLY A 69 13.61 -6.64 3.04
CA GLY A 69 14.64 -6.42 2.02
C GLY A 69 15.29 -5.04 2.09
N PHE A 70 14.59 -4.03 2.62
CA PHE A 70 15.12 -2.68 2.80
C PHE A 70 15.95 -2.53 4.09
N ALA A 71 15.80 -3.46 5.02
CA ALA A 71 16.45 -3.42 6.33
C ALA A 71 17.87 -4.03 6.34
N THR A 72 18.26 -4.77 5.30
CA THR A 72 19.61 -5.34 5.19
C THR A 72 20.57 -4.30 4.61
N PRO A 73 21.52 -3.76 5.40
CA PRO A 73 22.54 -2.86 4.87
C PRO A 73 23.45 -3.59 3.88
N GLU A 74 23.86 -2.93 2.80
CA GLU A 74 24.72 -3.47 1.73
C GLU A 74 26.10 -3.97 2.21
N GLU A 75 26.46 -3.74 3.47
CA GLU A 75 27.74 -4.12 4.07
C GLU A 75 27.84 -5.60 4.48
N GLU A 76 26.72 -6.36 4.43
CA GLU A 76 26.67 -7.79 4.81
C GLU A 76 26.43 -8.78 3.64
N ALA A 77 26.54 -8.35 2.38
CA ALA A 77 26.34 -9.21 1.20
C ALA A 77 27.64 -9.69 0.53
#